data_AF-V8C740-F1
#
_entry.id   AF-V8C740-F1
#
_cell.length_a   1.000
_cell.length_b   1.000
_cell.length_c   1.000
_cell.angle_alpha   90.00
_cell.angle_beta   90.00
_cell.angle_gamma   90.00
#
_symmetry.space_group_name_H-M   'P 1'
#
loop_
_entity.id
_entity.type
_entity.pdbx_description
1 polymer ?
#
loop_
_entity_poly.entity_id
_entity_poly.type
_entity_poly.pdbx_seq_one_letter_code
_entity_poly.pdbx_strand_id
1 'polypeptide(L)'
;MNNATLEPFRILAGVAGILFGALLICGDFALCAKSSQQVEESKEYLRTSKNKSGKRETPHNESSEALPDANEFLRFFQANLEKRHKEILQATLQNSFLRFRGYSLIDYSVYKKLTWRERSKIKKPLVFFRGFVDSEPIYSELGGVSVYARLASDEAMRVHLNFQNRYFSDLQTIRGNGTKINTQNTKNTKQNAQAIQKGRFYALCALPKINRCLLLGIGEKW
;
A
#
# COMPACT_ATOMS: atom_id res chain seq x y z
N MET A 1 -18.66 -56.75 9.71
CA MET A 1 -17.81 -57.95 9.56
C MET A 1 -16.88 -57.71 8.38
N ASN A 2 -15.58 -57.93 8.60
CA ASN A 2 -14.43 -57.97 7.67
C ASN A 2 -13.95 -56.59 7.16
N ASN A 3 -13.05 -55.88 7.85
CA ASN A 3 -11.59 -56.07 8.03
C ASN A 3 -10.80 -56.22 6.72
N ALA A 4 -10.02 -55.18 6.39
CA ALA A 4 -8.85 -55.26 5.53
C ALA A 4 -7.68 -54.54 6.22
N THR A 5 -6.54 -55.20 6.21
CA THR A 5 -5.43 -55.09 7.15
C THR A 5 -4.20 -54.49 6.45
N LEU A 6 -3.31 -53.93 7.27
CA LEU A 6 -2.01 -53.32 6.98
C LEU A 6 -1.05 -54.11 6.07
N GLU A 7 -0.16 -53.38 5.41
CA GLU A 7 1.24 -53.79 5.18
C GLU A 7 2.19 -52.61 5.48
N PRO A 8 3.34 -52.82 6.16
CA PRO A 8 4.32 -51.79 6.52
C PRO A 8 5.59 -51.85 5.65
N PHE A 9 6.13 -50.70 5.24
CA PHE A 9 7.49 -50.62 4.71
C PHE A 9 8.46 -50.09 5.77
N ARG A 10 9.47 -50.91 6.10
CA ARG A 10 10.62 -50.58 6.95
C ARG A 10 11.92 -50.60 6.12
N ILE A 11 12.64 -49.48 6.20
CA ILE A 11 14.08 -49.29 6.46
C ILE A 11 15.10 -49.77 5.42
N LEU A 12 15.91 -48.82 4.93
CA LEU A 12 17.36 -48.98 4.87
C LEU A 12 18.06 -47.66 5.23
N ALA A 13 18.89 -47.74 6.27
CA ALA A 13 19.74 -46.68 6.78
C ALA A 13 21.01 -46.57 5.94
N GLY A 14 21.52 -45.36 5.78
CA GLY A 14 22.87 -45.06 5.29
C GLY A 14 23.40 -43.85 6.06
N VAL A 15 24.40 -44.11 6.91
CA VAL A 15 25.05 -43.19 7.84
C VAL A 15 26.35 -42.67 7.21
N ALA A 16 26.66 -41.39 7.48
CA ALA A 16 27.96 -40.68 7.51
C ALA A 16 27.78 -39.32 6.79
N GLY A 17 27.83 -38.16 7.43
CA GLY A 17 28.68 -37.75 8.54
C GLY A 17 29.68 -36.74 7.97
N ILE A 18 29.49 -35.44 8.22
CA ILE A 18 30.54 -34.43 8.36
C ILE A 18 29.99 -33.29 9.24
N LEU A 19 30.82 -32.93 10.20
CA LEU A 19 30.69 -32.00 11.29
C LEU A 19 30.74 -30.52 10.87
N PHE A 20 30.11 -29.71 11.74
CA PHE A 20 30.49 -28.36 12.20
C PHE A 20 30.71 -27.23 11.18
N GLY A 21 29.79 -26.27 11.24
CA GLY A 21 29.97 -24.89 10.83
C GLY A 21 28.91 -24.00 11.49
N ALA A 22 29.00 -23.84 12.81
CA ALA A 22 28.26 -22.80 13.52
C ALA A 22 28.81 -21.41 13.14
N LEU A 23 27.98 -20.38 13.36
CA LEU A 23 28.29 -18.95 13.31
C LEU A 23 28.32 -18.30 11.90
N LEU A 24 27.19 -17.71 11.49
CA LEU A 24 27.02 -16.25 11.60
C LEU A 24 25.57 -15.84 11.31
N ILE A 25 24.92 -15.41 12.39
CA ILE A 25 23.71 -14.63 12.38
C ILE A 25 24.10 -13.22 11.93
N CYS A 26 23.67 -12.83 10.74
CA CYS A 26 23.43 -11.43 10.34
C CYS A 26 22.09 -11.48 9.60
N GLY A 27 20.93 -11.20 10.19
CA GLY A 27 20.68 -10.08 11.08
C GLY A 27 20.49 -8.85 10.19
N ASP A 28 19.33 -8.81 9.52
CA ASP A 28 18.88 -7.75 8.61
C ASP A 28 19.00 -6.34 9.19
N PHE A 29 20.16 -5.71 9.07
CA PHE A 29 20.35 -4.28 9.36
C PHE A 29 20.29 -3.40 8.09
N ALA A 30 20.29 -4.00 6.90
CA ALA A 30 20.30 -3.26 5.64
C ALA A 30 18.93 -2.66 5.24
N LEU A 31 17.82 -3.14 5.81
CA LEU A 31 16.48 -2.60 5.48
C LEU A 31 16.12 -1.32 6.23
N CYS A 32 16.78 -1.00 7.36
CA CYS A 32 16.54 0.24 8.11
C CYS A 32 17.30 1.45 7.56
N ALA A 33 18.49 1.26 6.97
CA ALA A 33 19.29 2.37 6.46
C ALA A 33 18.63 3.12 5.28
N LYS A 34 17.79 2.44 4.49
CA LYS A 34 17.04 3.06 3.38
C LYS A 34 15.80 3.85 3.82
N SER A 35 15.31 3.65 5.04
CA SER A 35 14.21 4.46 5.59
C SER A 35 14.71 5.85 6.02
N SER A 36 15.93 5.94 6.55
CA SER A 36 16.55 7.21 6.94
C SER A 36 16.85 8.13 5.76
N GLN A 37 17.19 7.58 4.59
CA GLN A 37 17.39 8.37 3.36
C GLN A 37 16.11 9.05 2.86
N GLN A 38 14.94 8.42 3.02
CA GLN A 38 13.64 8.99 2.60
C GLN A 38 13.17 10.15 3.49
N VAL A 39 13.65 10.21 4.73
CA VAL A 39 13.42 11.34 5.63
C VAL A 39 14.30 12.54 5.26
N GLU A 40 15.45 12.31 4.64
CA GLU A 40 16.37 13.38 4.23
C GLU A 40 15.90 14.05 2.92
N GLU A 41 15.41 13.29 1.94
CA GLU A 41 14.85 13.85 0.68
C GLU A 41 13.60 14.72 0.91
N SER A 42 12.74 14.33 1.86
CA SER A 42 11.56 15.12 2.22
C SER A 42 11.89 16.37 3.05
N LYS A 43 13.01 16.37 3.80
CA LYS A 43 13.56 17.57 4.45
C LYS A 43 14.26 18.51 3.46
N GLU A 44 14.92 17.97 2.43
CA GLU A 44 15.60 18.76 1.41
C GLU A 44 14.61 19.55 0.55
N TYR A 45 13.46 18.96 0.19
CA TYR A 45 12.36 19.70 -0.45
C TYR A 45 11.85 20.88 0.42
N LEU A 46 11.58 20.64 1.70
CA LEU A 46 11.17 21.67 2.67
C LEU A 46 12.24 22.76 2.91
N ARG A 47 13.52 22.46 2.63
CA ARG A 47 14.62 23.44 2.70
C ARG A 47 14.75 24.24 1.40
N THR A 48 14.56 23.61 0.24
CA THR A 48 14.64 24.29 -1.06
C THR A 48 13.50 25.29 -1.31
N SER A 49 12.31 25.09 -0.72
CA SER A 49 11.24 26.11 -0.79
C SER A 49 11.55 27.35 0.06
N LYS A 50 12.25 27.18 1.20
CA LYS A 50 12.59 28.30 2.11
C LYS A 50 13.74 29.19 1.63
N ASN A 51 14.64 28.71 0.77
CA ASN A 51 15.85 29.44 0.38
C ASN A 51 15.73 30.32 -0.88
N LYS A 52 14.53 30.47 -1.47
CA LYS A 52 14.30 31.39 -2.60
C LYS A 52 13.93 32.83 -2.20
N SER A 53 13.89 33.15 -0.91
CA SER A 53 13.59 34.51 -0.44
C SER A 53 14.86 35.19 0.09
N GLY A 54 15.52 35.94 -0.79
CA GLY A 54 16.77 36.62 -0.49
C GLY A 54 17.03 37.86 -1.36
N LYS A 55 16.03 38.72 -1.60
CA LYS A 55 16.23 40.17 -1.78
C LYS A 55 14.93 40.97 -1.72
N ARG A 56 15.03 42.12 -1.06
CA ARG A 56 14.02 43.05 -0.51
C ARG A 56 13.18 43.77 -1.58
N GLU A 57 11.85 43.81 -1.40
CA GLU A 57 10.98 45.02 -1.31
C GLU A 57 9.48 44.62 -1.36
N THR A 58 8.67 45.15 -0.44
CA THR A 58 7.22 44.96 -0.25
C THR A 58 6.40 45.87 -1.19
N PRO A 59 5.21 45.47 -1.70
CA PRO A 59 3.98 45.41 -0.89
C PRO A 59 3.06 44.19 -1.14
N HIS A 60 2.26 43.89 -0.13
CA HIS A 60 1.19 42.88 -0.03
C HIS A 60 0.71 42.24 -1.35
N ASN A 61 1.26 41.07 -1.67
CA ASN A 61 0.51 40.02 -2.33
C ASN A 61 0.93 38.71 -1.65
N GLU A 62 0.13 38.30 -0.67
CA GLU A 62 0.31 37.09 0.11
C GLU A 62 -0.03 35.90 -0.79
N SER A 63 0.88 35.58 -1.73
CA SER A 63 0.88 34.28 -2.39
C SER A 63 1.33 33.27 -1.34
N SER A 64 0.40 32.84 -0.49
CA SER A 64 0.60 31.65 0.31
C SER A 64 0.96 30.54 -0.66
N GLU A 65 2.17 30.00 -0.56
CA GLU A 65 2.51 28.78 -1.31
C GLU A 65 1.49 27.73 -0.88
N ALA A 66 0.55 27.42 -1.77
CA ALA A 66 -0.51 26.46 -1.49
C ALA A 66 0.16 25.13 -1.12
N LEU A 67 -0.22 24.58 0.03
CA LEU A 67 0.27 23.27 0.45
C LEU A 67 -0.12 22.24 -0.63
N PRO A 68 0.79 21.31 -0.98
CA PRO A 68 0.50 20.29 -1.98
C PRO A 68 -0.73 19.47 -1.56
N ASP A 69 -1.61 19.22 -2.53
CA ASP A 69 -2.83 18.44 -2.30
C ASP A 69 -2.54 16.93 -2.25
N ALA A 70 -3.54 16.12 -1.90
CA ALA A 70 -3.40 14.67 -1.79
C ALA A 70 -2.91 14.00 -3.10
N ASN A 71 -3.33 14.49 -4.27
CA ASN A 71 -2.88 13.93 -5.54
C ASN A 71 -1.42 14.28 -5.83
N GLU A 72 -1.00 15.48 -5.46
CA GLU A 72 0.40 15.90 -5.58
C GLU A 72 1.31 15.06 -4.69
N PHE A 73 0.93 14.81 -3.43
CA PHE A 73 1.66 13.87 -2.56
C PHE A 73 1.71 12.47 -3.14
N LEU A 74 0.58 11.94 -3.61
CA LEU A 74 0.53 10.61 -4.22
C LEU A 74 1.45 10.50 -5.42
N ARG A 75 1.52 11.53 -6.27
CA ARG A 75 2.44 11.59 -7.41
C ARG A 75 3.90 11.45 -6.98
N PHE A 76 4.31 12.09 -5.90
CA PHE A 76 5.68 11.99 -5.39
C PHE A 76 6.00 10.58 -4.86
N PHE A 77 5.08 9.96 -4.12
CA PHE A 77 5.33 8.64 -3.52
C PHE A 77 4.97 7.46 -4.42
N GLN A 78 4.38 7.70 -5.58
CA GLN A 78 3.78 6.66 -6.40
C GLN A 78 4.77 5.57 -6.80
N ALA A 79 5.95 5.93 -7.31
CA ALA A 79 6.94 4.95 -7.76
C ALA A 79 7.35 4.01 -6.62
N ASN A 80 7.50 4.56 -5.41
CA ASN A 80 7.82 3.80 -4.20
C ASN A 80 6.65 2.90 -3.78
N LEU A 81 5.42 3.40 -3.78
CA LEU A 81 4.23 2.63 -3.44
C LEU A 81 3.99 1.48 -4.44
N GLU A 82 4.20 1.72 -5.74
CA GLU A 82 4.10 0.69 -6.77
C GLU A 82 5.17 -0.39 -6.61
N LYS A 83 6.40 0.02 -6.31
CA LYS A 83 7.48 -0.92 -6.00
C LYS A 83 7.15 -1.76 -4.77
N ARG A 84 6.72 -1.15 -3.66
CA ARG A 84 6.34 -1.86 -2.44
C ARG A 84 5.17 -2.81 -2.66
N HIS A 85 4.16 -2.38 -3.41
CA HIS A 85 3.05 -3.24 -3.80
C HIS A 85 3.53 -4.49 -4.54
N LYS A 86 4.45 -4.37 -5.50
CA LYS A 86 5.03 -5.52 -6.21
C LYS A 86 5.77 -6.47 -5.25
N GLU A 87 6.57 -5.94 -4.34
CA GLU A 87 7.29 -6.73 -3.33
C GLU A 87 6.32 -7.49 -2.41
N ILE A 88 5.27 -6.81 -1.91
CA ILE A 88 4.23 -7.41 -1.07
C ILE A 88 3.48 -8.50 -1.83
N LEU A 89 3.09 -8.24 -3.09
CA LEU A 89 2.40 -9.21 -3.92
C LEU A 89 3.23 -10.49 -4.12
N GLN A 90 4.51 -10.36 -4.47
CA GLN A 90 5.40 -11.51 -4.66
C GLN A 90 5.57 -12.32 -3.36
N ALA A 91 5.84 -11.65 -2.24
CA ALA A 91 5.96 -12.30 -0.94
C ALA A 91 4.65 -12.99 -0.52
N THR A 92 3.50 -12.38 -0.83
CA THR A 92 2.18 -12.95 -0.55
C THR A 92 1.93 -14.22 -1.35
N LEU A 93 2.26 -14.24 -2.64
CA LEU A 93 2.13 -15.42 -3.51
C LEU A 93 3.02 -16.59 -3.05
N GLN A 94 4.17 -16.29 -2.45
CA GLN A 94 5.11 -17.27 -1.92
C GLN A 94 4.83 -17.70 -0.47
N ASN A 95 3.79 -17.15 0.17
CA ASN A 95 3.53 -17.29 1.61
C ASN A 95 4.70 -16.85 2.52
N SER A 96 5.62 -16.03 2.01
CA SER A 96 6.81 -15.50 2.69
C SER A 96 6.59 -14.04 3.15
N PHE A 97 5.41 -13.77 3.71
CA PHE A 97 4.90 -12.42 4.00
C PHE A 97 5.94 -11.45 4.57
N LEU A 98 6.05 -10.27 3.95
CA LEU A 98 6.83 -9.15 4.50
C LEU A 98 6.27 -8.73 5.86
N ARG A 99 7.15 -8.24 6.74
CA ARG A 99 6.77 -7.82 8.10
C ARG A 99 6.83 -6.31 8.25
N PHE A 100 5.78 -5.73 8.82
CA PHE A 100 5.74 -4.33 9.24
C PHE A 100 5.27 -4.25 10.68
N ARG A 101 6.17 -3.84 11.60
CA ARG A 101 5.88 -3.76 13.05
C ARG A 101 5.24 -5.03 13.62
N GLY A 102 5.69 -6.20 13.14
CA GLY A 102 5.18 -7.52 13.53
C GLY A 102 3.91 -7.99 12.79
N TYR A 103 3.29 -7.17 11.95
CA TYR A 103 2.17 -7.57 11.10
C TYR A 103 2.67 -8.22 9.81
N SER A 104 1.97 -9.26 9.34
CA SER A 104 2.17 -9.81 7.99
C SER A 104 1.50 -8.90 6.97
N LEU A 105 2.27 -8.31 6.05
CA LEU A 105 1.73 -7.58 4.92
C LEU A 105 1.23 -8.56 3.85
N ILE A 106 0.00 -8.35 3.39
CA ILE A 106 -0.68 -9.25 2.46
C ILE A 106 -1.36 -8.42 1.39
N ASP A 107 -1.16 -8.76 0.12
CA ASP A 107 -1.89 -8.12 -0.96
C ASP A 107 -3.39 -8.49 -0.94
N TYR A 108 -4.27 -7.49 -1.07
CA TYR A 108 -5.72 -7.71 -1.03
C TYR A 108 -6.25 -8.63 -2.14
N SER A 109 -5.69 -8.53 -3.35
CA SER A 109 -6.13 -9.32 -4.50
C SER A 109 -5.88 -10.82 -4.31
N VAL A 110 -4.87 -11.16 -3.51
CA VAL A 110 -4.58 -12.53 -3.09
C VAL A 110 -5.41 -12.88 -1.85
N TYR A 111 -5.43 -12.02 -0.83
CA TYR A 111 -6.16 -12.25 0.42
C TYR A 111 -7.63 -12.61 0.19
N LYS A 112 -8.32 -11.92 -0.74
CA LYS A 112 -9.73 -12.21 -1.05
C LYS A 112 -9.96 -13.62 -1.59
N LYS A 113 -8.95 -14.22 -2.24
CA LYS A 113 -9.01 -15.55 -2.86
C LYS A 113 -8.66 -16.67 -1.87
N LEU A 114 -7.99 -16.34 -0.77
CA LEU A 114 -7.64 -17.31 0.27
C LEU A 114 -8.88 -17.86 0.95
N THR A 115 -8.88 -19.16 1.21
CA THR A 115 -9.86 -19.84 2.05
C THR A 115 -9.73 -19.42 3.52
N TRP A 116 -10.79 -19.65 4.31
CA TRP A 116 -10.75 -19.41 5.75
C TRP A 116 -9.57 -20.12 6.45
N ARG A 117 -9.27 -21.36 6.06
CA ARG A 117 -8.17 -22.16 6.63
C ARG A 117 -6.79 -21.58 6.30
N GLU A 118 -6.63 -20.96 5.15
CA GLU A 118 -5.37 -20.28 4.78
C GLU A 118 -5.24 -18.96 5.54
N ARG A 119 -6.32 -18.17 5.62
CA ARG A 119 -6.34 -16.90 6.35
C ARG A 119 -6.03 -17.09 7.84
N SER A 120 -6.55 -18.14 8.48
CA SER A 120 -6.31 -18.42 9.90
C SER A 120 -4.85 -18.74 10.23
N LYS A 121 -4.05 -19.17 9.24
CA LYS A 121 -2.61 -19.40 9.41
C LYS A 121 -1.80 -18.10 9.41
N ILE A 122 -2.38 -17.00 8.90
CA ILE A 122 -1.65 -15.74 8.76
C ILE A 122 -1.73 -14.96 10.07
N LYS A 123 -0.61 -14.91 10.80
CA LYS A 123 -0.52 -14.19 12.07
C LYS A 123 -0.51 -12.68 11.84
N LYS A 124 -1.45 -11.98 12.50
CA LYS A 124 -1.58 -10.51 12.48
C LYS A 124 -1.57 -9.93 11.06
N PRO A 125 -2.56 -10.28 10.23
CA PRO A 125 -2.58 -9.87 8.84
C PRO A 125 -2.90 -8.38 8.71
N LEU A 126 -2.13 -7.66 7.91
CA LEU A 126 -2.35 -6.27 7.52
C LEU A 126 -2.43 -6.20 5.99
N VAL A 127 -3.59 -5.80 5.49
CA VAL A 127 -3.92 -5.93 4.07
C VAL A 127 -3.48 -4.67 3.34
N PHE A 128 -2.64 -4.83 2.33
CA PHE A 128 -2.29 -3.79 1.38
C PHE A 128 -3.31 -3.76 0.25
N PHE A 129 -3.95 -2.60 0.07
CA PHE A 129 -4.96 -2.37 -0.96
C PHE A 129 -4.44 -1.34 -1.97
N ARG A 130 -4.68 -1.60 -3.25
CA ARG A 130 -4.40 -0.68 -4.37
C ARG A 130 -5.64 -0.61 -5.26
N GLY A 131 -6.20 0.58 -5.42
CA GLY A 131 -7.43 0.73 -6.19
C GLY A 131 -7.77 2.16 -6.53
N PHE A 132 -9.03 2.38 -6.90
CA PHE A 132 -9.58 3.66 -7.29
C PHE A 132 -10.80 4.00 -6.46
N VAL A 133 -10.94 5.25 -6.01
CA VAL A 133 -12.15 5.68 -5.28
C VAL A 133 -13.33 5.72 -6.24
N ASP A 134 -14.41 5.02 -5.89
CA ASP A 134 -15.55 4.71 -6.76
C ASP A 134 -16.91 5.17 -6.19
N SER A 135 -16.90 5.89 -5.07
CA SER A 135 -18.06 6.57 -4.52
C SER A 135 -17.68 7.92 -3.95
N GLU A 136 -18.67 8.79 -3.73
CA GLU A 136 -18.47 9.92 -2.81
C GLU A 136 -18.03 9.38 -1.45
N PRO A 137 -17.01 9.97 -0.81
CA PRO A 137 -16.71 9.69 0.59
C PRO A 137 -17.89 10.08 1.47
N ILE A 138 -18.33 9.15 2.32
CA ILE A 138 -19.41 9.38 3.27
C ILE A 138 -18.78 9.61 4.64
N TYR A 139 -18.94 10.82 5.17
CA TYR A 139 -18.46 11.19 6.49
C TYR A 139 -19.42 10.73 7.58
N SER A 140 -18.88 10.22 8.69
CA SER A 140 -19.61 9.93 9.92
C SER A 140 -18.75 10.26 11.14
N GLU A 141 -19.26 11.07 12.06
CA GLU A 141 -18.51 11.49 13.25
C GLU A 141 -18.01 10.29 14.09
N LEU A 142 -18.86 9.27 14.24
CA LEU A 142 -18.55 8.05 15.00
C LEU A 142 -17.99 6.93 14.11
N GLY A 143 -18.20 7.04 12.80
CA GLY A 143 -17.98 5.95 11.85
C GLY A 143 -16.73 6.09 10.99
N GLY A 144 -16.05 7.24 10.97
CA GLY A 144 -14.97 7.47 10.02
C GLY A 144 -15.47 7.98 8.67
N VAL A 145 -14.64 7.80 7.65
CA VAL A 145 -14.95 8.08 6.26
C VAL A 145 -15.09 6.76 5.50
N SER A 146 -16.28 6.49 5.00
CA SER A 146 -16.57 5.30 4.21
C SER A 146 -16.52 5.59 2.72
N VAL A 147 -15.88 4.71 1.95
CA VAL A 147 -15.84 4.77 0.48
C VAL A 147 -16.04 3.38 -0.11
N TYR A 148 -16.62 3.32 -1.30
CA TYR A 148 -16.45 2.17 -2.19
C TYR A 148 -15.24 2.42 -3.08
N ALA A 149 -14.39 1.40 -3.21
CA ALA A 149 -13.22 1.42 -4.06
C ALA A 149 -13.24 0.27 -5.06
N ARG A 150 -12.80 0.53 -6.30
CA ARG A 150 -12.56 -0.51 -7.31
C ARG A 150 -11.13 -1.02 -7.21
N LEU A 151 -10.96 -2.33 -7.27
CA LEU A 151 -9.63 -2.94 -7.20
C LEU A 151 -8.86 -2.71 -8.50
N ALA A 152 -7.59 -2.31 -8.41
CA ALA A 152 -6.81 -2.01 -9.62
C ALA A 152 -6.49 -3.25 -10.48
N SER A 153 -6.61 -4.45 -9.93
CA SER A 153 -6.44 -5.72 -10.65
C SER A 153 -7.75 -6.33 -11.16
N ASP A 154 -8.89 -5.77 -10.76
CA ASP A 154 -10.23 -6.33 -11.00
C ASP A 154 -11.26 -5.20 -10.88
N GLU A 155 -11.46 -4.46 -11.97
CA GLU A 155 -12.28 -3.24 -11.96
C GLU A 155 -13.77 -3.51 -11.68
N ALA A 156 -14.26 -4.73 -11.90
CA ALA A 156 -15.63 -5.11 -11.57
C ALA A 156 -15.85 -5.24 -10.06
N MET A 157 -14.78 -5.45 -9.28
CA MET A 157 -14.89 -5.64 -7.85
C MET A 157 -14.92 -4.30 -7.11
N ARG A 158 -16.05 -4.04 -6.46
CA ARG A 158 -16.21 -2.94 -5.48
C ARG A 158 -15.96 -3.43 -4.07
N VAL A 159 -15.20 -2.67 -3.30
CA VAL A 159 -14.83 -2.99 -1.92
C VAL A 159 -15.17 -1.81 -1.04
N HIS A 160 -15.90 -2.06 0.04
CA HIS A 160 -16.15 -1.06 1.05
C HIS A 160 -14.92 -0.91 1.96
N LEU A 161 -14.38 0.30 2.04
CA LEU A 161 -13.26 0.67 2.89
C LEU A 161 -13.69 1.78 3.84
N ASN A 162 -13.11 1.78 5.04
CA ASN A 162 -13.37 2.80 6.04
C ASN A 162 -12.07 3.34 6.59
N PHE A 163 -11.99 4.67 6.63
CA PHE A 163 -10.82 5.47 6.97
C PHE A 163 -11.12 6.36 8.18
N GLN A 164 -10.09 6.91 8.82
CA GLN A 164 -10.28 7.96 9.83
C GLN A 164 -10.84 9.26 9.23
N ASN A 165 -11.55 10.04 10.05
CA ASN A 165 -12.17 11.33 9.67
C ASN A 165 -11.20 12.30 8.97
N ARG A 166 -9.92 12.29 9.35
CA ARG A 166 -8.89 13.16 8.77
C ARG A 166 -8.69 13.00 7.26
N TYR A 167 -9.05 11.85 6.70
CA TYR A 167 -8.84 11.54 5.28
C TYR A 167 -9.98 12.01 4.37
N PHE A 168 -11.01 12.66 4.91
CA PHE A 168 -12.20 13.02 4.14
C PHE A 168 -11.88 13.93 2.95
N SER A 169 -11.16 15.03 3.17
CA SER A 169 -10.75 15.98 2.13
C SER A 169 -9.80 15.34 1.11
N ASP A 170 -8.88 14.49 1.57
CA ASP A 170 -7.94 13.79 0.69
C ASP A 170 -8.67 12.82 -0.24
N LEU A 171 -9.63 12.05 0.30
CA LEU A 171 -10.44 11.12 -0.49
C LEU A 171 -11.34 11.85 -1.49
N GLN A 172 -11.89 13.02 -1.12
CA GLN A 172 -12.60 13.88 -2.08
C GLN A 172 -11.69 14.36 -3.20
N THR A 173 -10.48 14.81 -2.84
CA THR A 173 -9.47 15.31 -3.78
C THR A 173 -9.00 14.23 -4.75
N ILE A 174 -8.72 13.03 -4.23
CA ILE A 174 -8.35 11.85 -5.03
C ILE A 174 -9.47 11.51 -6.01
N ARG A 175 -10.72 11.46 -5.54
CA ARG A 175 -11.87 11.15 -6.39
C ARG A 175 -12.14 12.24 -7.45
N GLY A 176 -12.15 13.51 -7.05
CA GLY A 176 -12.51 14.66 -7.90
C GLY A 176 -11.58 14.83 -9.10
N ASN A 177 -10.34 14.34 -9.00
CA ASN A 177 -9.43 14.27 -10.13
C ASN A 177 -9.65 13.03 -11.02
N GLY A 178 -10.25 11.96 -10.50
CA GLY A 178 -10.64 10.77 -11.27
C GLY A 178 -11.88 10.96 -12.15
N THR A 179 -12.82 11.85 -11.78
CA THR A 179 -14.11 12.05 -12.48
C THR A 179 -14.06 13.03 -13.66
N LYS A 180 -13.01 13.85 -13.81
CA LYS A 180 -12.85 14.78 -14.96
C LYS A 180 -12.29 14.10 -16.21
N ILE A 181 -12.75 12.89 -16.54
CA ILE A 181 -12.53 12.27 -17.85
C ILE A 181 -13.85 12.40 -18.62
N ASN A 182 -14.13 13.61 -19.09
CA ASN A 182 -15.17 13.80 -20.09
C ASN A 182 -14.72 13.11 -21.37
N THR A 183 -15.56 12.17 -21.81
CA THR A 183 -15.61 11.48 -23.09
C THR A 183 -15.68 12.46 -24.26
N GLN A 184 -14.67 13.28 -24.51
CA GLN A 184 -14.50 14.01 -25.76
C GLN A 184 -13.00 14.17 -26.04
N ASN A 185 -12.54 13.58 -27.15
CA ASN A 185 -11.20 13.71 -27.76
C ASN A 185 -10.13 12.67 -27.37
N THR A 186 -10.40 11.38 -27.59
CA THR A 186 -9.36 10.35 -27.81
C THR A 186 -9.14 10.10 -29.29
N LYS A 187 -8.57 11.10 -29.97
CA LYS A 187 -7.79 10.91 -31.20
C LYS A 187 -6.57 11.80 -31.09
N ASN A 188 -5.58 11.36 -30.30
CA ASN A 188 -4.16 11.54 -30.60
C ASN A 188 -3.31 10.72 -29.62
N THR A 189 -2.46 9.93 -30.23
CA THR A 189 -1.71 8.80 -29.70
C THR A 189 -0.47 9.30 -28.94
N LYS A 190 -0.06 8.57 -27.89
CA LYS A 190 1.23 8.68 -27.15
C LYS A 190 1.36 9.62 -25.93
N GLN A 191 0.26 10.08 -25.32
CA GLN A 191 0.25 10.61 -23.92
C GLN A 191 -0.50 9.69 -22.92
N ASN A 192 -0.84 8.47 -23.36
CA ASN A 192 -1.80 7.58 -22.69
C ASN A 192 -1.25 6.74 -21.52
N ALA A 193 -0.01 6.94 -21.07
CA ALA A 193 0.51 6.28 -19.86
C ALA A 193 0.23 7.10 -18.58
N GLN A 194 0.07 8.42 -18.70
CA GLN A 194 -0.13 9.34 -17.58
C GLN A 194 -1.61 9.61 -17.25
N ALA A 195 -2.52 9.37 -18.18
CA ALA A 195 -3.96 9.54 -17.98
C ALA A 195 -4.62 8.44 -17.10
N ILE A 196 -3.96 7.28 -16.92
CA ILE A 196 -4.52 6.06 -16.29
C ILE A 196 -4.30 6.03 -14.76
N GLN A 197 -3.89 7.15 -14.15
CA GLN A 197 -3.47 7.19 -12.73
C GLN A 197 -4.34 8.11 -11.86
N LYS A 198 -5.34 8.79 -12.45
CA LYS A 198 -6.24 9.69 -11.72
C LYS A 198 -7.17 8.90 -10.80
N GLY A 199 -7.24 9.29 -9.53
CA GLY A 199 -8.07 8.62 -8.52
C GLY A 199 -7.49 7.32 -7.95
N ARG A 200 -6.26 6.93 -8.33
CA ARG A 200 -5.58 5.77 -7.75
C ARG A 200 -5.11 6.10 -6.34
N PHE A 201 -5.32 5.19 -5.41
CA PHE A 201 -4.82 5.30 -4.04
C PHE A 201 -4.32 3.94 -3.52
N TYR A 202 -3.61 4.03 -2.41
CA TYR A 202 -3.02 2.90 -1.70
C TYR A 202 -3.45 2.95 -0.24
N ALA A 203 -3.76 1.81 0.37
CA ALA A 203 -4.17 1.75 1.76
C ALA A 203 -3.63 0.52 2.49
N LEU A 204 -3.42 0.65 3.80
CA LEU A 204 -3.19 -0.47 4.71
C LEU A 204 -4.41 -0.65 5.60
N CYS A 205 -5.04 -1.82 5.55
CA CYS A 205 -6.26 -2.08 6.29
C CYS A 205 -6.06 -3.22 7.29
N ALA A 206 -6.48 -2.97 8.53
CA ALA A 206 -6.56 -4.02 9.54
C ALA A 206 -7.75 -4.95 9.27
N LEU A 207 -7.59 -6.22 9.64
CA LEU A 207 -8.60 -7.28 9.55
C LEU A 207 -9.22 -7.56 10.94
N PRO A 208 -10.39 -8.24 11.05
CA PRO A 208 -11.08 -9.05 10.03
C PRO A 208 -12.05 -8.30 9.13
N LYS A 209 -12.59 -7.17 9.60
CA LYS A 209 -13.42 -6.28 8.80
C LYS A 209 -12.47 -5.21 8.27
N ILE A 210 -12.40 -5.00 6.96
CA ILE A 210 -11.57 -3.96 6.32
C ILE A 210 -12.20 -2.59 6.63
N ASN A 211 -12.27 -2.27 7.91
CA ASN A 211 -13.03 -1.15 8.47
C ASN A 211 -12.12 -0.12 9.14
N ARG A 212 -10.81 -0.35 9.11
CA ARG A 212 -9.80 0.56 9.64
C ARG A 212 -8.63 0.57 8.67
N CYS A 213 -8.72 1.47 7.71
CA CYS A 213 -7.72 1.69 6.68
C CYS A 213 -6.93 2.96 6.96
N LEU A 214 -5.63 2.87 6.73
CA LEU A 214 -4.70 3.97 6.67
C LEU A 214 -4.47 4.30 5.19
N LEU A 215 -4.71 5.56 4.80
CA LEU A 215 -4.43 6.02 3.45
C LEU A 215 -2.93 6.30 3.31
N LEU A 216 -2.28 5.73 2.31
CA LEU A 216 -0.84 5.85 2.10
C LEU A 216 -0.51 6.93 1.07
N GLY A 217 0.67 7.54 1.23
CA GLY A 217 1.23 8.45 0.21
C GLY A 217 0.65 9.85 0.21
N ILE A 218 -0.01 10.26 1.29
CA ILE A 218 -0.61 11.60 1.47
C ILE A 218 0.11 12.42 2.56
N GLY A 219 1.44 12.27 2.65
CA GLY A 219 2.26 13.03 3.61
C GLY A 219 2.37 12.40 5.02
N GLU A 220 1.79 11.23 5.24
CA GLU A 220 1.97 10.50 6.51
C GLU A 220 3.32 9.79 6.57
N LYS A 221 3.95 9.82 7.76
CA LYS A 221 5.13 9.00 8.06
C LYS A 221 4.67 7.61 8.52
N TRP A 222 5.16 6.57 7.86
CA TRP A 222 4.80 5.17 8.13
C TRP A 222 6.01 4.32 8.54
#